data_AF-A0A9X0R526-F1
#
_entry.id   AF-A0A9X0R526-F1
#
_cell.length_a   1.000
_cell.length_b   1.000
_cell.length_c   1.000
_cell.angle_alpha   90.00
_cell.angle_beta   90.00
_cell.angle_gamma   90.00
#
_symmetry.space_group_name_H-M   'P 1'
#
loop_
_entity.id
_entity.type
_entity.pdbx_description
1 polymer ?
#
loop_
_entity_poly.entity_id
_entity_poly.type
_entity_poly.pdbx_seq_one_letter_code
_entity_poly.pdbx_strand_id
1 'polypeptide(L)'
;MSLFMSLIGMVVLLGIAVLLSSNRKAINIRTVGGAFAIQFSLGAFILYVPWGQELLRGLSDAVSNVINYGNSGTEFMFGGLVSGKMFEVFGGGGFIFAFRVLPTLIFFSALISVLYYLGVMQWVIRILGGALQKALGTSRAESMSAAANIFVGQTEAPLVVRPFVPKMTQSELFAVMCGGLASIAGGVLAGYASMGVPIEYLVAASFMAAPGGLLFAKIIMPETDKPVDQIEGIEAAENEKPANVIDAAAGGASAGLQLALNVGAMLIAFIGLIALINGMLGGIGGWFGMPELTLEMILGLVFAPLAFLLGVPWAEATIAGEFIGLKTVANEFVAYSQFAPYLSEAAPVVLTEKTKAIISFALCGFANLSSIAILLGGLGSLAPSRRGDIARMGIKAVVAGTLSNLMAATIAGLFLSF
;
A
#
# COMPACT_ATOMS: atom_id res chain seq x y z
N MET A 1 -10.31 16.83 -22.14
CA MET A 1 -10.05 17.51 -20.86
C MET A 1 -9.46 16.58 -19.81
N SER A 2 -9.95 15.33 -19.68
CA SER A 2 -9.45 14.31 -18.74
C SER A 2 -7.95 14.02 -18.83
N LEU A 3 -7.43 13.74 -20.03
CA LEU A 3 -6.00 13.41 -20.23
C LEU A 3 -5.07 14.56 -19.83
N PHE A 4 -5.43 15.79 -20.20
CA PHE A 4 -4.67 16.97 -19.84
C PHE A 4 -4.65 17.19 -18.32
N MET A 5 -5.78 16.93 -17.64
CA MET A 5 -5.84 17.00 -16.18
C MET A 5 -4.95 15.95 -15.52
N SER A 6 -4.90 14.72 -16.03
CA SER A 6 -3.99 13.69 -15.52
C SER A 6 -2.51 14.09 -15.70
N LEU A 7 -2.14 14.70 -16.84
CA LEU A 7 -0.78 15.21 -17.05
C LEU A 7 -0.44 16.35 -16.08
N ILE A 8 -1.35 17.31 -15.89
CA ILE A 8 -1.21 18.35 -14.86
C ILE A 8 -1.03 17.70 -13.49
N GLY A 9 -1.83 16.68 -13.18
CA GLY A 9 -1.75 15.95 -11.92
C GLY A 9 -0.35 15.39 -11.66
N MET A 10 0.21 14.67 -12.63
CA MET A 10 1.56 14.13 -12.54
C MET A 10 2.60 15.24 -12.31
N VAL A 11 2.51 16.35 -13.06
CA VAL A 11 3.44 17.50 -12.92
C VAL A 11 3.33 18.13 -11.54
N VAL A 12 2.12 18.32 -11.00
CA VAL A 12 1.92 18.92 -9.68
C VAL A 12 2.44 18.00 -8.58
N LEU A 13 2.19 16.69 -8.66
CA LEU A 13 2.71 15.72 -7.68
C LEU A 13 4.25 15.71 -7.65
N LEU A 14 4.89 15.72 -8.83
CA LEU A 14 6.34 15.86 -8.94
C LEU A 14 6.82 17.23 -8.41
N GLY A 15 6.09 18.30 -8.70
CA GLY A 15 6.36 19.65 -8.20
C GLY A 15 6.34 19.73 -6.67
N ILE A 16 5.34 19.13 -6.02
CA ILE A 16 5.25 19.03 -4.56
C ILE A 16 6.48 18.32 -4.00
N ALA A 17 6.88 17.19 -4.60
CA ALA A 17 8.06 16.45 -4.17
C ALA A 17 9.35 17.28 -4.29
N VAL A 18 9.54 18.02 -5.39
CA VAL A 18 10.70 18.91 -5.59
C VAL A 18 10.70 20.06 -4.59
N LEU A 19 9.53 20.61 -4.26
CA LEU A 19 9.41 21.66 -3.25
C LEU A 19 9.84 21.17 -1.87
N LEU A 20 9.51 19.94 -1.52
CA LEU A 20 9.85 19.28 -0.25
C LEU A 20 11.26 18.64 -0.20
N SER A 21 11.99 18.67 -1.33
CA SER A 21 13.32 18.10 -1.46
C SER A 21 14.34 18.71 -0.48
N SER A 22 15.14 17.87 0.15
CA SER A 22 16.25 18.30 1.03
C SER A 22 17.37 19.02 0.26
N ASN A 23 17.62 18.64 -1.00
CA ASN A 23 18.59 19.29 -1.86
C ASN A 23 18.23 19.11 -3.35
N ARG A 24 17.52 20.08 -3.91
CA ARG A 24 17.06 20.07 -5.32
C ARG A 24 18.18 19.90 -6.35
N LYS A 25 19.40 20.34 -6.02
CA LYS A 25 20.57 20.25 -6.92
C LYS A 25 21.20 18.85 -6.94
N ALA A 26 20.92 18.02 -5.94
CA ALA A 26 21.41 16.65 -5.85
C ALA A 26 20.45 15.62 -6.48
N ILE A 27 19.31 16.06 -7.03
CA ILE A 27 18.35 15.18 -7.70
C ILE A 27 19.01 14.55 -8.94
N ASN A 28 19.20 13.23 -8.91
CA ASN A 28 19.73 12.50 -10.05
C ASN A 28 18.62 12.26 -11.09
N ILE A 29 18.72 12.96 -12.22
CA ILE A 29 17.71 12.92 -13.30
C ILE A 29 17.55 11.53 -13.91
N ARG A 30 18.63 10.73 -14.00
CA ARG A 30 18.53 9.34 -14.48
C ARG A 30 17.65 8.52 -13.53
N THR A 31 17.86 8.66 -12.23
CA THR A 31 17.13 7.91 -11.21
C THR A 31 15.66 8.30 -11.17
N VAL A 32 15.35 9.60 -11.05
CA VAL A 32 13.95 10.04 -10.91
C VAL A 32 13.20 9.96 -12.25
N GLY A 33 13.85 10.31 -13.35
CA GLY A 33 13.27 10.17 -14.70
C GLY A 33 13.04 8.71 -15.05
N GLY A 34 13.99 7.83 -14.75
CA GLY A 34 13.85 6.39 -14.94
C GLY A 34 12.76 5.78 -14.05
N ALA A 35 12.65 6.19 -12.79
CA ALA A 35 11.64 5.66 -11.87
C ALA A 35 10.23 6.04 -12.31
N PHE A 36 10.02 7.30 -12.70
CA PHE A 36 8.77 7.74 -13.32
C PHE A 36 8.48 6.99 -14.62
N ALA A 37 9.47 6.84 -15.51
CA ALA A 37 9.30 6.13 -16.77
C ALA A 37 8.92 4.66 -16.58
N ILE A 38 9.53 3.96 -15.61
CA ILE A 38 9.17 2.57 -15.28
C ILE A 38 7.74 2.50 -14.74
N GLN A 39 7.37 3.37 -13.80
CA GLN A 39 6.02 3.39 -13.23
C GLN A 39 4.96 3.68 -14.29
N PHE A 40 5.19 4.70 -15.14
CA PHE A 40 4.30 5.08 -16.23
C PHE A 40 4.19 3.99 -17.30
N SER A 41 5.32 3.42 -17.72
CA SER A 41 5.35 2.34 -18.73
C SER A 41 4.69 1.07 -18.22
N LEU A 42 4.85 0.74 -16.94
CA LEU A 42 4.17 -0.39 -16.32
C LEU A 42 2.66 -0.18 -16.32
N GLY A 43 2.19 1.02 -15.92
CA GLY A 43 0.77 1.37 -15.98
C GLY A 43 0.21 1.29 -17.41
N ALA A 44 0.94 1.82 -18.40
CA ALA A 44 0.58 1.71 -19.81
C ALA A 44 0.48 0.24 -20.26
N PHE A 45 1.45 -0.56 -19.87
CA PHE A 45 1.51 -1.97 -20.25
C PHE A 45 0.32 -2.75 -19.68
N ILE A 46 0.08 -2.68 -18.38
CA ILE A 46 -0.92 -3.55 -17.72
C ILE A 46 -2.35 -3.01 -17.76
N LEU A 47 -2.55 -1.71 -17.99
CA LEU A 47 -3.88 -1.08 -18.02
C LEU A 47 -4.36 -0.70 -19.42
N TYR A 48 -3.48 -0.58 -20.42
CA TYR A 48 -3.85 -0.13 -21.77
C TYR A 48 -3.51 -1.15 -22.86
N VAL A 49 -2.33 -1.77 -22.83
CA VAL A 49 -1.91 -2.73 -23.87
C VAL A 49 -2.63 -4.08 -23.66
N PRO A 50 -3.32 -4.64 -24.68
CA PRO A 50 -4.11 -5.87 -24.52
C PRO A 50 -3.32 -7.04 -23.93
N TRP A 51 -2.09 -7.26 -24.41
CA TRP A 51 -1.23 -8.32 -23.90
C TRP A 51 -0.84 -8.13 -22.43
N GLY A 52 -0.62 -6.89 -21.98
CA GLY A 52 -0.34 -6.62 -20.58
C GLY A 52 -1.59 -6.73 -19.70
N GLN A 53 -2.77 -6.38 -20.21
CA GLN A 53 -4.05 -6.61 -19.53
C GLN A 53 -4.32 -8.12 -19.36
N GLU A 54 -4.04 -8.95 -20.37
CA GLU A 54 -4.15 -10.42 -20.27
C GLU A 54 -3.18 -10.99 -19.23
N LEU A 55 -1.94 -10.50 -19.21
CA LEU A 55 -0.96 -10.89 -18.18
C LEU A 55 -1.45 -10.49 -16.77
N LEU A 56 -1.97 -9.28 -16.60
CA LEU A 56 -2.50 -8.80 -15.33
C LEU A 56 -3.69 -9.62 -14.87
N ARG A 57 -4.62 -9.95 -15.78
CA ARG A 57 -5.76 -10.85 -15.49
C ARG A 57 -5.28 -12.22 -15.07
N GLY A 58 -4.35 -12.83 -15.81
CA GLY A 58 -3.79 -14.13 -15.45
C GLY A 58 -3.11 -14.15 -14.07
N LEU A 59 -2.39 -13.08 -13.71
CA LEU A 59 -1.83 -12.92 -12.36
C LEU A 59 -2.92 -12.74 -11.31
N SER A 60 -3.96 -11.97 -11.61
CA SER A 60 -5.07 -11.70 -10.70
C SER A 60 -5.90 -12.95 -10.45
N ASP A 61 -6.16 -13.75 -11.48
CA ASP A 61 -6.83 -15.05 -11.39
C ASP A 61 -6.01 -16.04 -10.57
N ALA A 62 -4.69 -16.07 -10.74
CA ALA A 62 -3.81 -16.89 -9.93
C ALA A 62 -3.88 -16.50 -8.44
N VAL A 63 -3.87 -15.19 -8.14
CA VAL A 63 -4.07 -14.70 -6.76
C VAL A 63 -5.45 -15.05 -6.23
N SER A 64 -6.51 -14.89 -7.03
CA SER A 64 -7.89 -15.23 -6.66
C SER A 64 -8.03 -16.72 -6.33
N ASN A 65 -7.42 -17.60 -7.13
CA ASN A 65 -7.37 -19.04 -6.85
C ASN A 65 -6.69 -19.34 -5.51
N VAL A 66 -5.57 -18.65 -5.21
CA VAL A 66 -4.88 -18.79 -3.93
C VAL A 66 -5.75 -18.33 -2.76
N ILE A 67 -6.50 -17.23 -2.91
CA ILE A 67 -7.48 -16.78 -1.91
C ILE A 67 -8.54 -17.86 -1.68
N ASN A 68 -9.08 -18.45 -2.75
CA ASN A 68 -10.09 -19.51 -2.66
C ASN A 68 -9.57 -20.77 -1.95
N TYR A 69 -8.31 -21.16 -2.18
CA TYR A 69 -7.69 -22.25 -1.41
C TYR A 69 -7.56 -21.92 0.08
N GLY A 70 -7.23 -20.67 0.42
CA GLY A 70 -7.23 -20.19 1.81
C GLY A 70 -8.63 -20.22 2.46
N ASN A 71 -9.67 -19.94 1.67
CA ASN A 71 -11.05 -19.98 2.15
C ASN A 71 -11.48 -21.38 2.58
N SER A 72 -10.95 -22.46 2.00
CA SER A 72 -11.22 -23.83 2.48
C SER A 72 -10.81 -24.03 3.95
N GLY A 73 -9.70 -23.42 4.40
CA GLY A 73 -9.31 -23.45 5.81
C GLY A 73 -10.24 -22.64 6.71
N THR A 74 -10.74 -21.52 6.19
CA THR A 74 -11.69 -20.64 6.89
C THR A 74 -13.06 -21.31 7.03
N GLU A 75 -13.55 -21.97 5.96
CA GLU A 75 -14.77 -22.76 5.96
C GLU A 75 -14.71 -23.92 6.94
N PHE A 76 -13.56 -24.61 7.02
CA PHE A 76 -13.35 -25.65 8.02
C PHE A 76 -13.45 -25.11 9.46
N MET A 77 -12.82 -23.96 9.75
CA MET A 77 -12.81 -23.41 11.13
C MET A 77 -14.16 -22.79 11.55
N PHE A 78 -14.83 -22.07 10.64
CA PHE A 78 -16.02 -21.27 11.00
C PHE A 78 -17.34 -21.85 10.46
N GLY A 79 -17.29 -22.90 9.64
CA GLY A 79 -18.44 -23.64 9.13
C GLY A 79 -19.48 -22.74 8.46
N GLY A 80 -20.74 -22.88 8.86
CA GLY A 80 -21.88 -22.18 8.28
C GLY A 80 -21.83 -20.65 8.40
N LEU A 81 -21.00 -20.08 9.29
CA LEU A 81 -20.89 -18.63 9.52
C LEU A 81 -20.21 -17.88 8.36
N VAL A 82 -19.56 -18.61 7.45
CA VAL A 82 -19.00 -18.06 6.21
C VAL A 82 -19.69 -18.62 4.96
N SER A 83 -20.77 -19.37 5.13
CA SER A 83 -21.55 -19.93 4.02
C SER A 83 -22.49 -18.89 3.38
N GLY A 84 -23.03 -19.23 2.21
CA GLY A 84 -24.08 -18.44 1.54
C GLY A 84 -25.34 -18.23 2.38
N LYS A 85 -25.63 -19.16 3.31
CA LYS A 85 -26.82 -19.09 4.17
C LYS A 85 -26.86 -17.82 5.02
N MET A 86 -25.70 -17.27 5.37
CA MET A 86 -25.62 -16.01 6.11
C MET A 86 -26.22 -14.84 5.32
N PHE A 87 -26.09 -14.82 4.00
CA PHE A 87 -26.69 -13.77 3.17
C PHE A 87 -28.21 -13.94 3.05
N GLU A 88 -28.72 -15.17 3.05
CA GLU A 88 -30.17 -15.43 3.07
C GLU A 88 -30.81 -14.97 4.39
N VAL A 89 -30.11 -15.16 5.52
CA VAL A 89 -30.64 -14.85 6.86
C VAL A 89 -30.44 -13.38 7.23
N PHE A 90 -29.28 -12.81 6.93
CA PHE A 90 -28.88 -11.48 7.38
C PHE A 90 -28.76 -10.44 6.26
N GLY A 91 -29.11 -10.81 5.00
CA GLY A 91 -28.91 -9.95 3.85
C GLY A 91 -27.44 -9.55 3.68
N GLY A 92 -27.17 -8.26 3.42
CA GLY A 92 -25.81 -7.73 3.37
C GLY A 92 -25.01 -7.90 4.67
N GLY A 93 -25.70 -7.99 5.82
CA GLY A 93 -25.08 -8.28 7.13
C GLY A 93 -24.51 -9.70 7.26
N GLY A 94 -24.79 -10.59 6.28
CA GLY A 94 -24.21 -11.91 6.20
C GLY A 94 -22.70 -11.92 5.89
N PHE A 95 -22.15 -10.78 5.45
CA PHE A 95 -20.72 -10.58 5.31
C PHE A 95 -20.08 -10.25 6.67
N ILE A 96 -19.68 -11.27 7.42
CA ILE A 96 -18.97 -11.08 8.69
C ILE A 96 -17.48 -10.80 8.42
N PHE A 97 -17.09 -9.53 8.47
CA PHE A 97 -15.71 -9.07 8.21
C PHE A 97 -14.65 -9.88 8.98
N ALA A 98 -14.87 -10.10 10.28
CA ALA A 98 -13.94 -10.81 11.14
C ALA A 98 -13.67 -12.26 10.70
N PHE A 99 -14.62 -12.91 10.02
CA PHE A 99 -14.49 -14.29 9.56
C PHE A 99 -14.16 -14.41 8.06
N ARG A 100 -14.38 -13.36 7.27
CA ARG A 100 -14.12 -13.37 5.81
C ARG A 100 -12.83 -12.68 5.40
N VAL A 101 -12.34 -11.71 6.18
CA VAL A 101 -11.17 -10.89 5.82
C VAL A 101 -9.95 -11.23 6.69
N LEU A 102 -10.11 -11.27 8.00
CA LEU A 102 -8.99 -11.48 8.93
C LEU A 102 -8.29 -12.85 8.75
N PRO A 103 -9.00 -13.99 8.52
CA PRO A 103 -8.35 -15.28 8.34
C PRO A 103 -7.47 -15.35 7.09
N THR A 104 -7.78 -14.57 6.05
CA THR A 104 -6.98 -14.49 4.83
C THR A 104 -5.57 -13.98 5.12
N LEU A 105 -5.40 -13.09 6.12
CA LEU A 105 -4.10 -12.59 6.57
C LEU A 105 -3.22 -13.71 7.13
N ILE A 106 -3.84 -14.65 7.87
CA ILE A 106 -3.16 -15.80 8.49
C ILE A 106 -2.61 -16.72 7.39
N PHE A 107 -3.47 -17.09 6.44
CA PHE A 107 -3.12 -17.98 5.34
C PHE A 107 -2.01 -17.39 4.45
N PHE A 108 -2.13 -16.13 4.03
CA PHE A 108 -1.13 -15.50 3.18
C PHE A 108 0.21 -15.30 3.89
N SER A 109 0.21 -15.02 5.20
CA SER A 109 1.46 -14.92 5.97
C SER A 109 2.19 -16.27 6.04
N ALA A 110 1.45 -17.37 6.22
CA ALA A 110 1.99 -18.73 6.16
C ALA A 110 2.54 -19.05 4.76
N LEU A 111 1.78 -18.75 3.71
CA LEU A 111 2.18 -18.99 2.32
C LEU A 111 3.47 -18.24 1.96
N ILE A 112 3.54 -16.94 2.28
CA ILE A 112 4.72 -16.13 2.01
C ILE A 112 5.94 -16.69 2.76
N SER A 113 5.77 -17.09 4.02
CA SER A 113 6.84 -17.71 4.81
C SER A 113 7.37 -18.99 4.14
N VAL A 114 6.48 -19.84 3.63
CA VAL A 114 6.85 -21.04 2.84
C VAL A 114 7.62 -20.64 1.58
N LEU A 115 7.19 -19.63 0.83
CA LEU A 115 7.88 -19.18 -0.39
C LEU A 115 9.26 -18.59 -0.10
N TYR A 116 9.46 -17.96 1.06
CA TYR A 116 10.79 -17.56 1.53
C TYR A 116 11.66 -18.75 1.93
N TYR A 117 11.10 -19.74 2.63
CA TYR A 117 11.84 -20.95 3.00
C TYR A 117 12.32 -21.71 1.75
N LEU A 118 11.47 -21.80 0.72
CA LEU A 118 11.78 -22.48 -0.55
C LEU A 118 12.71 -21.70 -1.48
N GLY A 119 13.04 -20.43 -1.18
CA GLY A 119 13.94 -19.62 -2.01
C GLY A 119 13.25 -18.89 -3.19
N VAL A 120 11.93 -19.05 -3.36
CA VAL A 120 11.17 -18.46 -4.49
C VAL A 120 11.16 -16.94 -4.38
N MET A 121 10.87 -16.40 -3.19
CA MET A 121 10.84 -14.95 -2.95
C MET A 121 12.20 -14.31 -3.23
N GLN A 122 13.29 -14.93 -2.78
CA GLN A 122 14.65 -14.45 -2.98
C GLN A 122 15.02 -14.42 -4.46
N TRP A 123 14.54 -15.38 -5.25
CA TRP A 123 14.76 -15.41 -6.70
C TRP A 123 14.03 -14.25 -7.40
N VAL A 124 12.73 -14.07 -7.12
CA VAL A 124 11.93 -12.98 -7.71
C VAL A 124 12.47 -11.60 -7.32
N ILE A 125 12.73 -11.39 -6.04
CA ILE A 125 13.24 -10.11 -5.51
C ILE A 125 14.59 -9.77 -6.13
N ARG A 126 15.47 -10.77 -6.33
CA ARG A 126 16.79 -10.54 -6.95
C ARG A 126 16.67 -10.08 -8.40
N ILE A 127 15.73 -10.62 -9.17
CA ILE A 127 15.49 -10.24 -10.56
C ILE A 127 14.95 -8.80 -10.62
N LEU A 128 13.86 -8.54 -9.90
CA LEU A 128 13.20 -7.23 -9.92
C LEU A 128 14.08 -6.13 -9.32
N GLY A 129 14.68 -6.36 -8.16
CA GLY A 129 15.58 -5.41 -7.51
C GLY A 129 16.85 -5.17 -8.32
N GLY A 130 17.39 -6.21 -8.96
CA GLY A 130 18.53 -6.07 -9.87
C GLY A 130 18.20 -5.27 -11.13
N ALA A 131 16.99 -5.41 -11.68
CA ALA A 131 16.50 -4.63 -12.80
C ALA A 131 16.33 -3.15 -12.43
N LEU A 132 15.72 -2.86 -11.28
CA LEU A 132 15.57 -1.50 -10.76
C LEU A 132 16.93 -0.83 -10.54
N GLN A 133 17.87 -1.50 -9.85
CA GLN A 133 19.22 -1.00 -9.64
C GLN A 133 19.92 -0.65 -10.96
N LYS A 134 19.87 -1.55 -11.96
CA LYS A 134 20.53 -1.32 -13.26
C LYS A 134 19.92 -0.15 -14.02
N ALA A 135 18.60 -0.02 -14.01
CA ALA A 135 17.92 1.06 -14.71
C ALA A 135 18.17 2.41 -14.02
N LEU A 136 17.95 2.46 -12.70
CA LEU A 136 17.87 3.70 -11.93
C LEU A 136 19.20 4.18 -11.34
N GLY A 137 20.17 3.28 -11.18
CA GLY A 137 21.42 3.57 -10.48
C GLY A 137 21.28 3.69 -8.95
N THR A 138 20.18 3.21 -8.38
CA THR A 138 19.95 3.07 -6.94
C THR A 138 20.85 1.99 -6.34
N SER A 139 21.08 2.03 -5.03
CA SER A 139 21.92 1.01 -4.38
C SER A 139 21.26 -0.36 -4.43
N ARG A 140 22.06 -1.42 -4.24
CA ARG A 140 21.52 -2.79 -4.23
C ARG A 140 20.51 -2.97 -3.10
N ALA A 141 20.77 -2.41 -1.93
CA ALA A 141 19.95 -2.65 -0.75
C ALA A 141 18.55 -2.00 -0.88
N GLU A 142 18.49 -0.73 -1.27
CA GLU A 142 17.19 -0.06 -1.43
C GLU A 142 16.39 -0.63 -2.61
N SER A 143 17.06 -1.08 -3.68
CA SER A 143 16.38 -1.67 -4.84
C SER A 143 15.78 -3.05 -4.51
N MET A 144 16.48 -3.87 -3.73
CA MET A 144 15.96 -5.15 -3.26
C MET A 144 14.82 -4.95 -2.26
N SER A 145 14.90 -3.96 -1.38
CA SER A 145 13.81 -3.62 -0.46
C SER A 145 12.57 -3.11 -1.21
N ALA A 146 12.74 -2.26 -2.23
CA ALA A 146 11.64 -1.79 -3.07
C ALA A 146 10.95 -2.95 -3.81
N ALA A 147 11.73 -3.89 -4.36
CA ALA A 147 11.18 -5.09 -5.01
C ALA A 147 10.48 -6.04 -4.02
N ALA A 148 11.00 -6.20 -2.80
CA ALA A 148 10.38 -7.01 -1.77
C ALA A 148 9.01 -6.44 -1.32
N ASN A 149 8.91 -5.12 -1.22
CA ASN A 149 7.68 -4.41 -0.83
C ASN A 149 6.49 -4.61 -1.79
N ILE A 150 6.71 -5.17 -2.99
CA ILE A 150 5.61 -5.58 -3.89
C ILE A 150 4.78 -6.71 -3.27
N PHE A 151 5.41 -7.57 -2.48
CA PHE A 151 4.81 -8.81 -1.98
C PHE A 151 4.63 -8.83 -0.46
N VAL A 152 5.51 -8.16 0.27
CA VAL A 152 5.50 -8.14 1.74
C VAL A 152 5.42 -6.72 2.27
N GLY A 153 5.06 -6.59 3.55
CA GLY A 153 4.82 -5.29 4.18
C GLY A 153 6.09 -4.54 4.56
N GLN A 154 5.86 -3.33 5.05
CA GLN A 154 6.88 -2.36 5.43
C GLN A 154 7.86 -2.83 6.53
N THR A 155 7.50 -3.85 7.30
CA THR A 155 8.32 -4.44 8.37
C THR A 155 9.09 -5.67 7.94
N GLU A 156 8.57 -6.43 6.97
CA GLU A 156 9.20 -7.67 6.49
C GLU A 156 10.12 -7.41 5.31
N ALA A 157 9.79 -6.47 4.42
CA ALA A 157 10.61 -6.18 3.25
C ALA A 157 12.07 -5.82 3.59
N PRO A 158 12.37 -5.03 4.64
CA PRO A 158 13.75 -4.71 4.99
C PRO A 158 14.58 -5.92 5.48
N LEU A 159 13.95 -7.05 5.82
CA LEU A 159 14.65 -8.25 6.28
C LEU A 159 15.59 -8.81 5.21
N VAL A 160 15.24 -8.67 3.93
CA VAL A 160 16.08 -9.13 2.81
C VAL A 160 17.38 -8.33 2.68
N VAL A 161 17.44 -7.17 3.34
CA VAL A 161 18.61 -6.27 3.37
C VAL A 161 19.03 -5.91 4.79
N ARG A 162 18.61 -6.71 5.78
CA ARG A 162 18.88 -6.49 7.21
C ARG A 162 20.34 -6.13 7.52
N PRO A 163 21.36 -6.81 6.95
CA PRO A 163 22.76 -6.47 7.25
C PRO A 163 23.17 -5.05 6.83
N PHE A 164 22.48 -4.48 5.84
CA PHE A 164 22.79 -3.15 5.29
C PHE A 164 22.10 -2.03 6.05
N VAL A 165 20.93 -2.27 6.66
CA VAL A 165 20.11 -1.24 7.33
C VAL A 165 20.89 -0.37 8.32
N PRO A 166 21.75 -0.91 9.21
CA PRO A 166 22.50 -0.07 10.15
C PRO A 166 23.47 0.92 9.47
N LYS A 167 23.99 0.56 8.29
CA LYS A 167 25.03 1.30 7.55
C LYS A 167 24.51 2.09 6.34
N MET A 168 23.21 2.00 6.04
CA MET A 168 22.58 2.74 4.94
C MET A 168 22.78 4.25 5.09
N THR A 169 22.93 4.96 3.97
CA THR A 169 22.87 6.43 3.95
C THR A 169 21.49 6.92 4.41
N GLN A 170 21.33 8.23 4.62
CA GLN A 170 20.00 8.79 4.93
C GLN A 170 19.03 8.60 3.77
N SER A 171 19.49 8.70 2.52
CA SER A 171 18.66 8.52 1.33
C SER A 171 18.25 7.05 1.14
N GLU A 172 19.16 6.10 1.34
CA GLU A 172 18.83 4.66 1.31
C GLU A 172 17.82 4.28 2.38
N LEU A 173 18.03 4.73 3.62
CA LEU A 173 17.10 4.46 4.72
C LEU A 173 15.71 5.08 4.45
N PHE A 174 15.70 6.30 3.91
CA PHE A 174 14.46 6.96 3.48
C PHE A 174 13.75 6.19 2.37
N ALA A 175 14.48 5.68 1.37
CA ALA A 175 13.92 4.87 0.30
C ALA A 175 13.29 3.57 0.79
N VAL A 176 13.91 2.89 1.77
CA VAL A 176 13.33 1.71 2.43
C VAL A 176 12.01 2.06 3.12
N MET A 177 11.97 3.17 3.87
CA MET A 177 10.73 3.64 4.51
C MET A 177 9.64 3.98 3.49
N CYS A 178 10.00 4.71 2.42
CA CYS A 178 9.06 5.11 1.38
C CYS A 178 8.53 3.92 0.60
N GLY A 179 9.36 2.92 0.30
CA GLY A 179 8.94 1.70 -0.38
C GLY A 179 7.86 0.95 0.39
N GLY A 180 8.01 0.82 1.71
CA GLY A 180 7.01 0.18 2.57
C GLY A 180 5.71 0.97 2.71
N LEU A 181 5.80 2.30 2.78
CA LEU A 181 4.62 3.18 2.87
C LEU A 181 3.90 3.31 1.52
N ALA A 182 4.62 3.19 0.40
CA ALA A 182 4.04 3.25 -0.94
C ALA A 182 3.29 1.97 -1.33
N SER A 183 3.57 0.84 -0.66
CA SER A 183 2.99 -0.46 -1.01
C SER A 183 2.08 -1.00 0.09
N ILE A 184 1.55 -2.22 -0.14
CA ILE A 184 0.84 -3.03 0.83
C ILE A 184 1.46 -4.44 0.89
N ALA A 185 1.06 -5.24 1.87
CA ALA A 185 1.45 -6.65 1.95
C ALA A 185 0.48 -7.56 1.17
N GLY A 186 0.96 -8.70 0.65
CA GLY A 186 0.12 -9.67 -0.05
C GLY A 186 -1.04 -10.20 0.79
N GLY A 187 -0.87 -10.34 2.12
CA GLY A 187 -1.96 -10.72 3.02
C GLY A 187 -3.09 -9.68 3.03
N VAL A 188 -2.77 -8.41 3.24
CA VAL A 188 -3.79 -7.35 3.28
C VAL A 188 -4.42 -7.09 1.92
N LEU A 189 -3.67 -7.29 0.82
CA LEU A 189 -4.19 -7.26 -0.54
C LEU A 189 -5.36 -8.23 -0.70
N ALA A 190 -5.19 -9.46 -0.25
CA ALA A 190 -6.24 -10.47 -0.29
C ALA A 190 -7.42 -10.09 0.62
N GLY A 191 -7.16 -9.42 1.74
CA GLY A 191 -8.20 -8.84 2.59
C GLY A 191 -9.05 -7.79 1.86
N TYR A 192 -8.44 -6.86 1.14
CA TYR A 192 -9.15 -5.85 0.35
C TYR A 192 -9.92 -6.46 -0.82
N ALA A 193 -9.34 -7.49 -1.46
CA ALA A 193 -10.03 -8.26 -2.50
C ALA A 193 -11.31 -8.91 -1.96
N SER A 194 -11.26 -9.51 -0.77
CA SER A 194 -12.45 -10.07 -0.09
C SER A 194 -13.50 -9.01 0.26
N MET A 195 -13.13 -7.72 0.32
CA MET A 195 -14.06 -6.60 0.51
C MET A 195 -14.69 -6.12 -0.80
N GLY A 196 -14.30 -6.68 -1.94
CA GLY A 196 -14.81 -6.33 -3.27
C GLY A 196 -13.93 -5.39 -4.08
N VAL A 197 -12.74 -5.03 -3.58
CA VAL A 197 -11.78 -4.21 -4.34
C VAL A 197 -11.19 -5.04 -5.49
N PRO A 198 -11.19 -4.55 -6.75
CA PRO A 198 -10.69 -5.32 -7.88
C PRO A 198 -9.23 -5.77 -7.70
N ILE A 199 -8.98 -7.07 -7.83
CA ILE A 199 -7.64 -7.67 -7.62
C ILE A 199 -6.65 -7.10 -8.64
N GLU A 200 -7.09 -6.87 -9.87
CA GLU A 200 -6.29 -6.29 -10.95
C GLU A 200 -5.71 -4.94 -10.55
N TYR A 201 -6.51 -4.09 -9.89
CA TYR A 201 -6.07 -2.78 -9.43
C TYR A 201 -5.08 -2.89 -8.28
N LEU A 202 -5.32 -3.81 -7.34
CA LEU A 202 -4.42 -4.04 -6.22
C LEU A 202 -3.06 -4.60 -6.67
N VAL A 203 -3.06 -5.59 -7.56
CA VAL A 203 -1.85 -6.20 -8.12
C VAL A 203 -1.07 -5.14 -8.91
N ALA A 204 -1.74 -4.41 -9.81
CA ALA A 204 -1.11 -3.33 -10.56
C ALA A 204 -0.48 -2.26 -9.64
N ALA A 205 -1.21 -1.79 -8.64
CA ALA A 205 -0.74 -0.81 -7.66
C ALA A 205 0.50 -1.32 -6.90
N SER A 206 0.50 -2.59 -6.46
CA SER A 206 1.64 -3.18 -5.75
C SER A 206 2.92 -3.19 -6.59
N PHE A 207 2.84 -3.53 -7.89
CA PHE A 207 4.02 -3.47 -8.77
C PHE A 207 4.44 -2.03 -9.08
N MET A 208 3.49 -1.10 -9.24
CA MET A 208 3.78 0.32 -9.47
C MET A 208 4.37 1.03 -8.24
N ALA A 209 4.14 0.50 -7.04
CA ALA A 209 4.66 1.05 -5.78
C ALA A 209 6.18 0.95 -5.67
N ALA A 210 6.83 -0.06 -6.26
CA ALA A 210 8.29 -0.17 -6.22
C ALA A 210 9.02 1.00 -6.92
N PRO A 211 8.77 1.28 -8.22
CA PRO A 211 9.35 2.46 -8.86
C PRO A 211 8.77 3.77 -8.33
N GLY A 212 7.49 3.83 -7.97
CA GLY A 212 6.86 5.04 -7.41
C GLY A 212 7.44 5.44 -6.04
N GLY A 213 7.67 4.47 -5.16
CA GLY A 213 8.31 4.68 -3.87
C GLY A 213 9.74 5.21 -4.02
N LEU A 214 10.52 4.63 -4.94
CA LEU A 214 11.87 5.10 -5.26
C LEU A 214 11.86 6.49 -5.91
N LEU A 215 10.90 6.78 -6.79
CA LEU A 215 10.73 8.09 -7.43
C LEU A 215 10.62 9.20 -6.39
N PHE A 216 9.63 9.12 -5.50
CA PHE A 216 9.41 10.16 -4.52
C PHE A 216 10.45 10.15 -3.40
N ALA A 217 11.01 8.99 -3.06
CA ALA A 217 12.15 8.90 -2.14
C ALA A 217 13.35 9.69 -2.65
N LYS A 218 13.75 9.48 -3.91
CA LYS A 218 14.96 10.10 -4.50
C LYS A 218 14.75 11.54 -4.96
N ILE A 219 13.51 12.01 -5.10
CA ILE A 219 13.23 13.45 -5.24
C ILE A 219 13.32 14.14 -3.87
N ILE A 220 12.64 13.61 -2.84
CA ILE A 220 12.52 14.28 -1.54
C ILE A 220 13.82 14.18 -0.73
N MET A 221 14.52 13.05 -0.81
CA MET A 221 15.81 12.82 -0.17
C MET A 221 16.80 12.24 -1.19
N PRO A 222 17.40 13.08 -2.06
CA PRO A 222 18.39 12.61 -3.04
C PRO A 222 19.63 12.03 -2.37
N GLU A 223 20.32 11.13 -3.07
CA GLU A 223 21.57 10.52 -2.58
C GLU A 223 22.72 11.54 -2.63
N THR A 224 23.32 11.84 -1.48
CA THR A 224 24.47 12.76 -1.36
C THR A 224 25.72 12.06 -0.85
N ASP A 225 25.55 10.91 -0.21
CA ASP A 225 26.62 10.11 0.36
C ASP A 225 26.94 8.92 -0.55
N LYS A 226 28.01 8.17 -0.25
CA LYS A 226 28.36 6.96 -1.00
C LYS A 226 27.70 5.74 -0.34
N PRO A 227 26.78 5.03 -1.02
CA PRO A 227 26.20 3.80 -0.51
C PRO A 227 27.25 2.71 -0.24
N VAL A 228 26.94 1.83 0.72
CA VAL A 228 27.76 0.65 1.01
C VAL A 228 27.19 -0.56 0.26
N ASP A 229 27.71 -0.83 -0.93
CA ASP A 229 27.20 -1.92 -1.79
C ASP A 229 27.70 -3.32 -1.38
N GLN A 230 28.76 -3.40 -0.58
CA GLN A 230 29.33 -4.65 -0.08
C GLN A 230 29.72 -4.48 1.39
N ILE A 231 29.34 -5.45 2.21
CA ILE A 231 29.81 -5.55 3.60
C ILE A 231 30.71 -6.78 3.64
N GLU A 232 32.01 -6.57 3.89
CA GLU A 232 32.95 -7.66 4.14
C GLU A 232 32.55 -8.43 5.41
N GLY A 233 32.61 -9.76 5.36
CA GLY A 233 32.37 -10.59 6.54
C GLY A 233 30.90 -10.72 6.97
N ILE A 234 29.93 -10.60 6.04
CA ILE A 234 28.57 -11.10 6.33
C ILE A 234 28.62 -12.63 6.37
N GLU A 235 29.09 -13.19 7.48
CA GLU A 235 28.43 -14.37 8.03
C GLU A 235 27.00 -13.89 8.25
N ALA A 236 26.08 -14.33 7.39
CA ALA A 236 24.67 -14.00 7.55
C ALA A 236 24.32 -14.44 8.97
N ALA A 237 24.15 -13.47 9.88
CA ALA A 237 23.83 -13.77 11.27
C ALA A 237 22.73 -14.83 11.23
N GLU A 238 23.09 -16.05 11.65
CA GLU A 238 22.27 -17.26 11.62
C GLU A 238 21.08 -17.04 12.53
N ASN A 239 20.15 -16.18 12.13
CA ASN A 239 18.90 -16.02 12.81
C ASN A 239 18.02 -17.16 12.31
N GLU A 240 17.86 -18.15 13.17
CA GLU A 240 16.78 -19.14 13.24
C GLU A 240 16.01 -19.28 11.92
N LYS A 241 16.66 -19.83 10.90
CA LYS A 241 15.91 -20.34 9.76
C LYS A 241 15.01 -21.46 10.29
N PRO A 242 13.74 -21.50 9.87
CA PRO A 242 12.87 -22.62 10.23
C PRO A 242 13.55 -23.95 9.93
N ALA A 243 13.36 -24.95 10.77
CA ALA A 243 14.02 -26.24 10.62
C ALA A 243 13.56 -27.00 9.37
N ASN A 244 12.33 -26.74 8.93
CA ASN A 244 11.73 -27.31 7.73
C ASN A 244 10.57 -26.43 7.21
N VAL A 245 9.97 -26.82 6.09
CA VAL A 245 8.88 -26.06 5.45
C VAL A 245 7.61 -25.99 6.31
N ILE A 246 7.36 -26.99 7.16
CA ILE A 246 6.18 -27.02 8.05
C ILE A 246 6.37 -26.02 9.18
N ASP A 247 7.58 -25.96 9.75
CA ASP A 247 7.97 -24.94 10.73
C ASP A 247 7.84 -23.53 10.14
N ALA A 248 8.29 -23.33 8.89
CA ALA A 248 8.11 -22.06 8.19
C ALA A 248 6.63 -21.67 8.04
N ALA A 249 5.77 -22.62 7.65
CA ALA A 249 4.33 -22.41 7.53
C ALA A 249 3.69 -22.06 8.88
N ALA A 250 4.03 -22.80 9.94
CA ALA A 250 3.50 -22.57 11.29
C ALA A 250 3.93 -21.21 11.87
N GLY A 251 5.21 -20.85 11.73
CA GLY A 251 5.73 -19.55 12.11
C GLY A 251 5.05 -18.40 11.36
N GLY A 252 4.86 -18.56 10.05
CA GLY A 252 4.14 -17.59 9.22
C GLY A 252 2.65 -17.45 9.60
N ALA A 253 1.98 -18.56 9.93
CA ALA A 253 0.59 -18.54 10.41
C ALA A 253 0.48 -17.80 11.76
N SER A 254 1.40 -18.05 12.70
CA SER A 254 1.42 -17.37 14.00
C SER A 254 1.62 -15.85 13.85
N ALA A 255 2.56 -15.44 13.01
CA ALA A 255 2.77 -14.04 12.68
C ALA A 255 1.52 -13.40 12.03
N GLY A 256 0.89 -14.12 11.11
CA GLY A 256 -0.36 -13.70 10.46
C GLY A 256 -1.54 -13.60 11.42
N LEU A 257 -1.65 -14.48 12.43
CA LEU A 257 -2.66 -14.41 13.47
C LEU A 257 -2.51 -13.14 14.32
N GLN A 258 -1.27 -12.83 14.75
CA GLN A 258 -1.02 -11.60 15.50
C GLN A 258 -1.39 -10.36 14.67
N LEU A 259 -1.05 -10.36 13.38
CA LEU A 259 -1.45 -9.30 12.46
C LEU A 259 -2.98 -9.18 12.36
N ALA A 260 -3.68 -10.31 12.20
CA ALA A 260 -5.14 -10.34 12.11
C ALA A 260 -5.82 -9.80 13.38
N LEU A 261 -5.32 -10.17 14.57
CA LEU A 261 -5.82 -9.64 15.84
C LEU A 261 -5.57 -8.13 15.96
N ASN A 262 -4.39 -7.66 15.59
CA ASN A 262 -4.05 -6.24 15.62
C ASN A 262 -4.95 -5.43 14.67
N VAL A 263 -5.18 -5.91 13.44
CA VAL A 263 -6.07 -5.26 12.46
C VAL A 263 -7.51 -5.25 12.97
N GLY A 264 -8.02 -6.38 13.49
CA GLY A 264 -9.36 -6.46 14.05
C GLY A 264 -9.58 -5.48 15.20
N ALA A 265 -8.66 -5.46 16.17
CA ALA A 265 -8.71 -4.54 17.31
C ALA A 265 -8.63 -3.07 16.87
N MET A 266 -7.72 -2.76 15.93
CA MET A 266 -7.57 -1.42 15.36
C MET A 266 -8.85 -0.94 14.67
N LEU A 267 -9.49 -1.78 13.86
CA LEU A 267 -10.73 -1.42 13.16
C LEU A 267 -11.88 -1.15 14.12
N ILE A 268 -12.07 -1.99 15.14
CA ILE A 268 -13.08 -1.77 16.18
C ILE A 268 -12.85 -0.42 16.86
N ALA A 269 -11.61 -0.14 17.27
CA ALA A 269 -11.27 1.11 17.95
C ALA A 269 -11.46 2.34 17.05
N PHE A 270 -10.92 2.32 15.84
CA PHE A 270 -10.89 3.50 14.96
C PHE A 270 -12.28 3.83 14.42
N ILE A 271 -13.09 2.83 14.04
CA ILE A 271 -14.46 3.08 13.61
C ILE A 271 -15.28 3.66 14.76
N GLY A 272 -15.12 3.13 15.98
CA GLY A 272 -15.76 3.68 17.19
C GLY A 272 -15.32 5.11 17.51
N LEU A 273 -14.02 5.41 17.40
CA LEU A 273 -13.48 6.75 17.63
C LEU A 273 -13.95 7.75 16.58
N ILE A 274 -14.01 7.36 15.30
CA ILE A 274 -14.57 8.21 14.25
C ILE A 274 -16.05 8.49 14.52
N ALA A 275 -16.84 7.49 14.92
CA ALA A 275 -18.23 7.69 15.29
C ALA A 275 -18.39 8.66 16.48
N LEU A 276 -17.51 8.57 17.49
CA LEU A 276 -17.48 9.52 18.61
C LEU A 276 -17.14 10.93 18.14
N ILE A 277 -16.11 11.08 17.30
CA ILE A 277 -15.72 12.37 16.71
C ILE A 277 -16.89 12.97 15.91
N ASN A 278 -17.57 12.16 15.11
CA ASN A 278 -18.73 12.59 14.32
C ASN A 278 -19.88 13.07 15.22
N GLY A 279 -20.15 12.38 16.34
CA GLY A 279 -21.13 12.85 17.33
C GLY A 279 -20.76 14.20 17.95
N MET A 280 -19.47 14.41 18.26
CA MET A 280 -18.96 15.69 18.78
C MET A 280 -19.03 16.80 17.72
N LEU A 281 -18.62 16.50 16.47
CA LEU A 281 -18.66 17.43 15.35
C LEU A 281 -20.09 17.83 14.99
N GLY A 282 -21.04 16.91 15.01
CA GLY A 282 -22.46 17.24 14.81
C GLY A 282 -23.02 18.15 15.90
N GLY A 283 -22.60 17.95 17.16
CA GLY A 283 -22.94 18.84 18.27
C GLY A 283 -22.39 20.26 18.09
N ILE A 284 -21.10 20.38 17.77
CA ILE A 284 -20.43 21.67 17.52
C ILE A 284 -20.99 22.33 16.26
N GLY A 285 -21.11 21.57 15.17
CA GLY A 285 -21.66 22.02 13.89
C GLY A 285 -23.10 22.49 14.03
N GLY A 286 -23.90 21.85 14.88
CA GLY A 286 -25.24 22.29 15.23
C GLY A 286 -25.31 23.72 15.78
N TRP A 287 -24.28 24.19 16.49
CA TRP A 287 -24.20 25.60 16.94
C TRP A 287 -24.05 26.60 15.79
N PHE A 288 -23.55 26.15 14.64
CA PHE A 288 -23.34 26.94 13.43
C PHE A 288 -24.32 26.59 12.31
N GLY A 289 -25.38 25.82 12.59
CA GLY A 289 -26.39 25.42 11.61
C GLY A 289 -25.97 24.27 10.69
N MET A 290 -24.95 23.48 11.05
CA MET A 290 -24.49 22.27 10.35
C MET A 290 -24.50 21.04 11.28
N PRO A 291 -25.67 20.59 11.78
CA PRO A 291 -25.76 19.42 12.66
C PRO A 291 -25.29 18.10 12.03
N GLU A 292 -25.23 18.04 10.71
CA GLU A 292 -24.77 16.90 9.91
C GLU A 292 -23.24 16.79 9.77
N LEU A 293 -22.47 17.73 10.33
CA LEU A 293 -21.02 17.79 10.17
C LEU A 293 -20.32 16.51 10.67
N THR A 294 -19.61 15.83 9.78
CA THR A 294 -18.76 14.67 10.11
C THR A 294 -17.29 14.88 9.75
N LEU A 295 -16.42 14.02 10.28
CA LEU A 295 -15.01 13.97 9.95
C LEU A 295 -14.81 13.70 8.44
N GLU A 296 -15.61 12.81 7.88
CA GLU A 296 -15.60 12.50 6.45
C GLU A 296 -15.85 13.77 5.63
N MET A 297 -16.91 14.55 5.94
CA MET A 297 -17.19 15.80 5.21
C MET A 297 -16.01 16.79 5.23
N ILE A 298 -15.35 16.93 6.39
CA ILE A 298 -14.18 17.82 6.53
C ILE A 298 -13.03 17.31 5.65
N LEU A 299 -12.72 16.02 5.73
CA LEU A 299 -11.65 15.41 4.94
C LEU A 299 -11.98 15.46 3.43
N GLY A 300 -13.23 15.21 3.06
CA GLY A 300 -13.74 15.33 1.70
C GLY A 300 -13.47 16.71 1.12
N LEU A 301 -13.81 17.77 1.85
CA LEU A 301 -13.56 19.14 1.41
C LEU A 301 -12.06 19.46 1.30
N VAL A 302 -11.24 19.03 2.27
CA VAL A 302 -9.79 19.29 2.29
C VAL A 302 -9.07 18.57 1.15
N PHE A 303 -9.48 17.32 0.86
CA PHE A 303 -8.82 16.47 -0.14
C PHE A 303 -9.49 16.50 -1.52
N ALA A 304 -10.66 17.13 -1.69
CA ALA A 304 -11.32 17.28 -2.99
C ALA A 304 -10.44 17.92 -4.07
N PRO A 305 -9.68 19.02 -3.80
CA PRO A 305 -8.78 19.60 -4.80
C PRO A 305 -7.69 18.61 -5.24
N LEU A 306 -7.22 17.78 -4.31
CA LEU A 306 -6.23 16.75 -4.59
C LEU A 306 -6.85 15.62 -5.41
N ALA A 307 -8.05 15.14 -5.08
CA ALA A 307 -8.76 14.11 -5.83
C ALA A 307 -9.06 14.55 -7.27
N PHE A 308 -9.53 15.78 -7.44
CA PHE A 308 -9.76 16.38 -8.76
C PHE A 308 -8.47 16.40 -9.60
N LEU A 309 -7.34 16.69 -8.95
CA LEU A 309 -6.03 16.72 -9.59
C LEU A 309 -5.57 15.34 -10.11
N LEU A 310 -6.03 14.25 -9.52
CA LEU A 310 -5.76 12.88 -10.02
C LEU A 310 -6.59 12.54 -11.27
N GLY A 311 -7.58 13.37 -11.62
CA GLY A 311 -8.48 13.17 -12.74
C GLY A 311 -9.88 12.65 -12.36
N VAL A 312 -10.26 12.71 -11.08
CA VAL A 312 -11.63 12.49 -10.61
C VAL A 312 -12.52 13.68 -11.05
N PRO A 313 -13.73 13.46 -11.59
CA PRO A 313 -14.66 14.54 -11.88
C PRO A 313 -14.96 15.38 -10.64
N TRP A 314 -15.07 16.70 -10.76
CA TRP A 314 -15.31 17.58 -9.60
C TRP A 314 -16.55 17.19 -8.78
N ALA A 315 -17.60 16.70 -9.45
CA ALA A 315 -18.83 16.22 -8.80
C ALA A 315 -18.60 15.00 -7.88
N GLU A 316 -17.56 14.21 -8.12
CA GLU A 316 -17.20 13.02 -7.34
C GLU A 316 -15.96 13.26 -6.45
N ALA A 317 -15.32 14.43 -6.59
CA ALA A 317 -14.04 14.73 -5.95
C ALA A 317 -14.14 14.82 -4.42
N THR A 318 -15.26 15.30 -3.88
CA THR A 318 -15.50 15.31 -2.43
C THR A 318 -15.54 13.89 -1.87
N ILE A 319 -16.32 13.00 -2.48
CA ILE A 319 -16.43 11.60 -2.06
C ILE A 319 -15.07 10.89 -2.17
N ALA A 320 -14.35 11.08 -3.27
CA ALA A 320 -12.99 10.54 -3.40
C ALA A 320 -12.03 11.13 -2.34
N GLY A 321 -12.19 12.41 -2.02
CA GLY A 321 -11.44 13.11 -0.97
C GLY A 321 -11.68 12.54 0.42
N GLU A 322 -12.90 12.09 0.73
CA GLU A 322 -13.23 11.43 2.00
C GLU A 322 -12.35 10.20 2.20
N PHE A 323 -12.29 9.31 1.22
CA PHE A 323 -11.51 8.08 1.31
C PHE A 323 -10.00 8.33 1.34
N ILE A 324 -9.49 9.24 0.49
CA ILE A 324 -8.06 9.59 0.46
C ILE A 324 -7.63 10.23 1.79
N GLY A 325 -8.45 11.15 2.31
CA GLY A 325 -8.23 11.80 3.59
C GLY A 325 -8.26 10.79 4.74
N LEU A 326 -9.28 9.93 4.78
CA LEU A 326 -9.44 8.90 5.80
C LEU A 326 -8.27 7.93 5.83
N LYS A 327 -7.81 7.50 4.65
CA LYS A 327 -6.60 6.67 4.50
C LYS A 327 -5.37 7.35 5.11
N THR A 328 -5.22 8.65 4.89
CA THR A 328 -4.04 9.42 5.32
C THR A 328 -4.01 9.62 6.84
N VAL A 329 -5.14 9.98 7.44
CA VAL A 329 -5.21 10.31 8.88
C VAL A 329 -5.40 9.09 9.78
N ALA A 330 -6.04 8.03 9.27
CA ALA A 330 -6.23 6.77 9.97
C ALA A 330 -5.37 5.67 9.35
N ASN A 331 -5.92 4.94 8.39
CA ASN A 331 -5.26 3.89 7.62
C ASN A 331 -6.14 3.47 6.44
N GLU A 332 -5.55 2.72 5.53
CA GLU A 332 -6.18 2.23 4.31
C GLU A 332 -7.27 1.18 4.56
N PHE A 333 -7.19 0.37 5.63
CA PHE A 333 -8.26 -0.60 5.94
C PHE A 333 -9.58 0.10 6.29
N VAL A 334 -9.54 1.15 7.11
CA VAL A 334 -10.72 1.96 7.45
C VAL A 334 -11.25 2.68 6.20
N ALA A 335 -10.35 3.18 5.34
CA ALA A 335 -10.77 3.82 4.09
C ALA A 335 -11.42 2.81 3.12
N TYR A 336 -10.84 1.62 2.94
CA TYR A 336 -11.41 0.57 2.11
C TYR A 336 -12.74 0.05 2.64
N SER A 337 -12.94 -0.01 3.96
CA SER A 337 -14.21 -0.47 4.53
C SER A 337 -15.35 0.51 4.28
N GLN A 338 -15.05 1.81 4.23
CA GLN A 338 -16.02 2.83 3.82
C GLN A 338 -16.19 2.94 2.30
N PHE A 339 -15.16 2.59 1.52
CA PHE A 339 -15.23 2.59 0.05
C PHE A 339 -15.94 1.37 -0.52
N ALA A 340 -15.77 0.19 0.09
CA ALA A 340 -16.34 -1.07 -0.40
C ALA A 340 -17.85 -1.03 -0.72
N PRO A 341 -18.72 -0.38 0.10
CA PRO A 341 -20.13 -0.18 -0.25
C PRO A 341 -20.37 0.49 -1.61
N TYR A 342 -19.49 1.41 -2.03
CA TYR A 342 -19.57 2.14 -3.31
C TYR A 342 -19.14 1.29 -4.52
N LEU A 343 -18.60 0.09 -4.29
CA LEU A 343 -18.27 -0.88 -5.33
C LEU A 343 -19.45 -1.81 -5.67
N SER A 344 -20.46 -1.86 -4.80
CA SER A 344 -21.63 -2.74 -4.96
C SER A 344 -22.76 -2.09 -5.76
N GLU A 345 -23.70 -2.90 -6.25
CA GLU A 345 -24.95 -2.40 -6.88
C GLU A 345 -25.85 -1.63 -5.89
N ALA A 346 -25.66 -1.84 -4.59
CA ALA A 346 -26.37 -1.13 -3.52
C ALA A 346 -25.63 0.14 -3.05
N ALA A 347 -24.75 0.70 -3.90
CA ALA A 347 -23.97 1.88 -3.57
C ALA A 347 -24.87 3.09 -3.20
N PRO A 348 -24.52 3.87 -2.17
CA PRO A 348 -25.28 5.07 -1.80
C PRO A 348 -25.21 6.16 -2.88
N VAL A 349 -24.08 6.25 -3.58
CA VAL A 349 -23.87 7.09 -4.76
C VAL A 349 -23.12 6.28 -5.81
N VAL A 350 -23.62 6.28 -7.04
CA VAL A 350 -22.97 5.58 -8.16
C VAL A 350 -21.80 6.43 -8.65
N LEU A 351 -20.58 5.93 -8.48
CA LEU A 351 -19.35 6.53 -9.00
C LEU A 351 -19.01 5.97 -10.38
N THR A 352 -18.37 6.78 -11.22
CA THR A 352 -17.82 6.28 -12.48
C THR A 352 -16.74 5.21 -12.26
N GLU A 353 -16.62 4.25 -13.18
CA GLU A 353 -15.60 3.19 -13.11
C GLU A 353 -14.18 3.75 -13.05
N LYS A 354 -13.93 4.85 -13.77
CA LYS A 354 -12.66 5.58 -13.70
C LYS A 354 -12.39 6.07 -12.27
N THR A 355 -13.37 6.67 -11.61
CA THR A 355 -13.23 7.16 -10.23
C THR A 355 -13.01 6.02 -9.25
N LYS A 356 -13.74 4.91 -9.39
CA LYS A 356 -13.51 3.69 -8.58
C LYS A 356 -12.07 3.18 -8.74
N ALA A 357 -11.54 3.18 -9.96
CA ALA A 357 -10.15 2.80 -10.20
C ALA A 357 -9.16 3.79 -9.54
N ILE A 358 -9.34 5.09 -9.73
CA ILE A 358 -8.48 6.11 -9.10
C ILE A 358 -8.46 5.95 -7.57
N ILE A 359 -9.63 5.81 -6.93
CA ILE A 359 -9.72 5.60 -5.48
C ILE A 359 -9.01 4.31 -5.09
N SER A 360 -9.22 3.21 -5.81
CA SER A 360 -8.58 1.92 -5.54
C SER A 360 -7.05 2.03 -5.54
N PHE A 361 -6.46 2.70 -6.53
CA PHE A 361 -5.01 2.91 -6.58
C PHE A 361 -4.52 3.90 -5.51
N ALA A 362 -5.27 4.96 -5.22
CA ALA A 362 -4.89 5.99 -4.24
C ALA A 362 -4.90 5.46 -2.80
N LEU A 363 -5.79 4.51 -2.49
CA LEU A 363 -5.87 3.85 -1.18
C LEU A 363 -4.86 2.71 -1.03
N CYS A 364 -4.34 2.14 -2.11
CA CYS A 364 -3.43 0.99 -2.09
C CYS A 364 -2.01 1.35 -1.63
N GLY A 365 -1.84 1.65 -0.34
CA GLY A 365 -0.54 1.87 0.29
C GLY A 365 -0.63 2.11 1.80
N PHE A 366 0.39 1.70 2.55
CA PHE A 366 0.48 1.89 4.01
C PHE A 366 0.85 3.32 4.44
N ALA A 367 0.92 4.28 3.52
CA ALA A 367 1.21 5.68 3.81
C ALA A 367 0.09 6.34 4.63
N ASN A 368 0.23 6.27 5.96
CA ASN A 368 -0.62 6.89 6.97
C ASN A 368 0.23 7.22 8.23
N LEU A 369 -0.32 8.01 9.16
CA LEU A 369 0.42 8.46 10.35
C LEU A 369 0.79 7.32 11.30
N SER A 370 -0.07 6.31 11.44
CA SER A 370 0.17 5.17 12.34
C SER A 370 1.32 4.27 11.87
N SER A 371 1.53 4.17 10.55
CA SER A 371 2.62 3.40 9.95
C SER A 371 4.02 3.92 10.32
N ILE A 372 4.15 5.18 10.74
CA ILE A 372 5.42 5.70 11.27
C ILE A 372 5.83 4.93 12.54
N ALA A 373 4.88 4.65 13.43
CA ALA A 373 5.14 3.88 14.64
C ALA A 373 5.48 2.42 14.31
N ILE A 374 4.82 1.85 13.29
CA ILE A 374 5.12 0.49 12.80
C ILE A 374 6.54 0.42 12.24
N LEU A 375 6.96 1.38 11.42
CA LEU A 375 8.35 1.48 10.94
C LEU A 375 9.34 1.64 12.09
N LEU A 376 9.03 2.49 13.09
CA LEU A 376 9.89 2.64 14.27
C LEU A 376 10.04 1.34 15.06
N GLY A 377 8.98 0.54 15.17
CA GLY A 377 9.01 -0.77 15.80
C GLY A 377 9.82 -1.78 14.99
N GLY A 378 9.42 -2.02 13.74
CA GLY A 378 10.01 -3.03 12.87
C GLY A 378 11.40 -2.65 12.37
N LEU A 379 11.51 -1.62 11.54
CA LEU A 379 12.79 -1.16 10.98
C LEU A 379 13.76 -0.71 12.09
N GLY A 380 13.23 -0.05 13.12
CA GLY A 380 14.02 0.36 14.28
C GLY A 380 14.52 -0.78 15.17
N SER A 381 13.95 -1.99 15.08
CA SER A 381 14.52 -3.18 15.74
C SER A 381 15.68 -3.80 14.94
N LEU A 382 15.69 -3.62 13.61
CA LEU A 382 16.80 -4.06 12.74
C LEU A 382 18.03 -3.18 12.88
N ALA A 383 17.83 -1.88 13.14
CA ALA A 383 18.91 -0.92 13.39
C ALA A 383 18.56 0.01 14.56
N PRO A 384 18.74 -0.44 15.81
CA PRO A 384 18.40 0.36 17.00
C PRO A 384 19.08 1.73 17.03
N SER A 385 20.34 1.80 16.57
CA SER A 385 21.11 3.06 16.47
C SER A 385 20.53 4.07 15.47
N ARG A 386 19.65 3.64 14.57
CA ARG A 386 19.03 4.47 13.51
C ARG A 386 17.59 4.88 13.82
N ARG A 387 17.03 4.49 14.98
CA ARG A 387 15.64 4.87 15.36
C ARG A 387 15.37 6.37 15.30
N GLY A 388 16.34 7.20 15.70
CA GLY A 388 16.21 8.66 15.65
C GLY A 388 16.06 9.19 14.22
N ASP A 389 16.78 8.61 13.26
CA ASP A 389 16.67 8.97 11.85
C ASP A 389 15.31 8.58 11.27
N ILE A 390 14.82 7.37 11.59
CA ILE A 390 13.50 6.87 11.16
C ILE A 390 12.39 7.81 11.68
N ALA A 391 12.44 8.19 12.95
CA ALA A 391 11.46 9.09 13.56
C ALA A 391 11.46 10.47 12.87
N ARG A 392 12.65 11.04 12.66
CA ARG A 392 12.82 12.36 12.03
C ARG A 392 12.29 12.40 10.60
N MET A 393 12.44 11.30 9.85
CA MET A 393 12.02 11.21 8.46
C MET A 393 10.57 10.72 8.27
N GLY A 394 9.91 10.21 9.32
CA GLY A 394 8.62 9.53 9.24
C GLY A 394 7.54 10.29 8.46
N ILE A 395 7.30 11.56 8.80
CA ILE A 395 6.28 12.39 8.11
C ILE A 395 6.63 12.59 6.63
N LYS A 396 7.91 12.87 6.31
CA LYS A 396 8.35 13.00 4.92
C LYS A 396 8.18 11.68 4.15
N ALA A 397 8.39 10.54 4.81
CA ALA A 397 8.22 9.23 4.19
C ALA A 397 6.74 8.92 3.93
N VAL A 398 5.83 9.31 4.84
CA VAL A 398 4.38 9.22 4.62
C VAL A 398 3.95 10.07 3.44
N VAL A 399 4.46 11.31 3.34
CA VAL A 399 4.19 12.16 2.17
C VAL A 399 4.72 11.53 0.89
N ALA A 400 5.94 10.99 0.88
CA ALA A 400 6.51 10.32 -0.28
C ALA A 400 5.69 9.09 -0.72
N GLY A 401 5.30 8.23 0.23
CA GLY A 401 4.44 7.08 -0.05
C GLY A 401 3.06 7.49 -0.55
N THR A 402 2.47 8.55 0.03
CA THR A 402 1.19 9.11 -0.43
C THR A 402 1.31 9.61 -1.87
N LEU A 403 2.33 10.41 -2.20
CA LEU A 403 2.56 10.89 -3.56
C LEU A 403 2.77 9.72 -4.54
N SER A 404 3.41 8.62 -4.11
CA SER A 404 3.54 7.40 -4.91
C SER A 404 2.18 6.78 -5.25
N ASN A 405 1.29 6.63 -4.25
CA ASN A 405 -0.06 6.10 -4.48
C ASN A 405 -0.88 7.02 -5.40
N LEU A 406 -0.79 8.34 -5.18
CA LEU A 406 -1.49 9.34 -6.00
C LEU A 406 -0.97 9.38 -7.44
N MET A 407 0.34 9.20 -7.65
CA MET A 407 0.93 9.09 -8.98
C MET A 407 0.40 7.84 -9.70
N ALA A 408 0.39 6.69 -9.03
CA ALA A 408 -0.18 5.46 -9.58
C ALA A 408 -1.66 5.62 -9.92
N ALA A 409 -2.44 6.27 -9.07
CA ALA A 409 -3.85 6.58 -9.30
C ALA A 409 -4.06 7.52 -10.50
N THR A 410 -3.21 8.53 -10.66
CA THR A 410 -3.25 9.46 -11.80
C THR A 410 -2.92 8.74 -13.11
N ILE A 411 -1.95 7.83 -13.08
CA ILE A 411 -1.60 6.96 -14.22
C ILE A 411 -2.76 6.02 -14.57
N ALA A 412 -3.38 5.38 -13.58
CA ALA A 412 -4.54 4.52 -13.79
C ALA A 412 -5.72 5.30 -14.40
N GLY A 413 -6.04 6.47 -13.83
CA GLY A 413 -7.08 7.35 -14.37
C GLY A 413 -6.80 7.82 -15.80
N LEU A 414 -5.54 7.98 -16.19
CA LEU A 414 -5.15 8.31 -17.56
C LEU A 414 -5.40 7.14 -18.52
N PHE A 415 -4.90 5.95 -18.22
CA PHE A 415 -4.98 4.80 -19.12
C PHE A 415 -6.37 4.17 -19.21
N LEU A 416 -7.21 4.35 -18.18
CA LEU A 416 -8.62 3.93 -18.19
C LEU A 416 -9.57 4.97 -18.79
N SER A 417 -9.04 6.08 -19.35
CA SER A 417 -9.85 7.09 -20.05
C SER A 417 -9.96 6.84 -21.57
N PHE A 418 -9.37 5.75 -22.09
CA PHE A 418 -9.30 5.44 -23.53
C PHE A 418 -10.25 4.32 -23.94
#